data_AF-A0A9E7HMQ2-F1
#
_entry.id   AF-A0A9E7HMQ2-F1
#
_cell.length_a   1.000
_cell.length_b   1.000
_cell.length_c   1.000
_cell.angle_alpha   90.00
_cell.angle_beta   90.00
_cell.angle_gamma   90.00
#
_symmetry.space_group_name_H-M   'P 1'
#
loop_
_entity.id
_entity.type
_entity.pdbx_description
1 polymer ?
#
loop_
_entity_poly.entity_id
_entity_poly.type
_entity_poly.pdbx_seq_one_letter_code
_entity_poly.pdbx_strand_id
1 'polypeptide(L)'
;MPSHKTFRIKKKLAKKMRQNRPIPHWIRMRTDNTIRYNAKRRHWRRTKLGLRSSYRLSQHLQVQKRDGKKHHNLRSYLLIQIVSDHMTTLSALPKRKQ
;
A
#
# COMPACT_ATOMS: atom_id res chain seq x y z
N MET A 1 5.14 12.05 30.99
CA MET A 1 3.92 12.65 30.39
C MET A 1 3.64 12.06 29.02
N PRO A 2 2.36 11.80 28.64
CA PRO A 2 2.03 11.40 27.27
C PRO A 2 2.44 12.49 26.28
N SER A 3 2.86 12.11 25.07
CA SER A 3 3.21 13.07 24.02
C SER A 3 2.07 14.08 23.78
N HIS A 4 2.41 15.34 23.49
CA HIS A 4 1.42 16.33 23.07
C HIS A 4 0.79 15.93 21.72
N LYS A 5 -0.54 15.73 21.72
CA LYS A 5 -1.32 15.34 20.53
C LYS A 5 -2.45 16.32 20.30
N THR A 6 -2.76 16.59 19.04
CA THR A 6 -3.90 17.43 18.66
C THR A 6 -5.23 16.78 19.05
N PHE A 7 -6.27 17.59 19.22
CA PHE A 7 -7.62 17.13 19.58
C PHE A 7 -8.18 16.11 18.59
N ARG A 8 -7.98 16.33 17.28
CA ARG A 8 -8.42 15.40 16.22
C ARG A 8 -7.82 13.99 16.40
N ILE A 9 -6.53 13.91 16.74
CA ILE A 9 -5.86 12.62 16.98
C ILE A 9 -6.40 11.97 18.26
N LYS A 10 -6.57 12.73 19.34
CA LYS A 10 -7.16 12.25 20.60
C LYS A 10 -8.56 11.64 20.36
N LYS A 11 -9.43 12.32 19.59
CA LYS A 11 -10.76 11.82 19.22
C LYS A 11 -10.70 10.51 18.43
N LYS A 12 -9.78 10.39 17.47
CA LYS A 12 -9.56 9.14 16.70
C LYS A 12 -9.09 8.00 17.60
N LEU A 13 -8.13 8.26 18.49
CA LEU A 13 -7.62 7.27 19.46
C LEU A 13 -8.74 6.78 20.39
N ALA A 14 -9.50 7.70 20.98
CA ALA A 14 -10.62 7.38 21.86
C ALA A 14 -11.68 6.53 21.14
N LYS A 15 -12.04 6.88 19.89
CA LYS A 15 -12.98 6.10 19.08
C LYS A 15 -12.47 4.67 18.82
N LYS A 16 -11.20 4.52 18.45
CA LYS A 16 -10.59 3.21 18.16
C LYS A 16 -10.45 2.34 19.42
N MET A 17 -10.23 2.96 20.57
CA MET A 17 -10.29 2.26 21.86
C MET A 17 -11.71 1.77 22.15
N ARG A 18 -12.72 2.63 21.97
CA ARG A 18 -14.13 2.27 22.14
C ARG A 18 -14.60 1.20 21.16
N GLN A 19 -14.07 1.08 19.95
CA GLN A 19 -14.50 0.06 19.00
C GLN A 19 -13.93 -1.34 19.30
N ASN A 20 -12.86 -1.44 20.09
CA ASN A 20 -12.12 -2.68 20.30
C ASN A 20 -12.68 -3.55 21.45
N ARG A 21 -14.00 -3.57 21.62
CA ARG A 21 -14.68 -4.34 22.69
C ARG A 21 -15.19 -5.68 22.16
N PRO A 22 -15.34 -6.72 23.00
CA PRO A 22 -16.09 -7.92 22.65
C PRO A 22 -17.57 -7.59 22.41
N ILE A 23 -18.28 -8.50 21.73
CA ILE A 23 -19.71 -8.36 21.47
C ILE A 23 -20.47 -8.60 22.79
N PRO A 24 -21.49 -7.78 23.11
CA PRO A 24 -22.37 -8.01 24.26
C PRO A 24 -23.08 -9.36 24.19
N HIS A 25 -23.26 -10.00 25.36
CA HIS A 25 -23.83 -11.35 25.43
C HIS A 25 -25.26 -11.42 24.87
N TRP A 26 -26.11 -10.46 25.19
CA TRP A 26 -27.50 -10.41 24.72
C TRP A 26 -27.64 -10.35 23.20
N ILE A 27 -26.65 -9.79 22.47
CA ILE A 27 -26.67 -9.81 21.01
C ILE A 27 -26.58 -11.24 20.49
N ARG A 28 -25.80 -12.10 21.14
CA ARG A 28 -25.69 -13.52 20.76
C ARG A 28 -26.99 -14.28 20.98
N MET A 29 -27.85 -13.83 21.89
CA MET A 29 -29.12 -14.45 22.22
C MET A 29 -30.28 -14.02 21.30
N ARG A 30 -30.07 -13.05 20.40
CA ARG A 30 -31.10 -12.64 19.44
C ARG A 30 -31.34 -13.73 18.40
N THR A 31 -32.60 -14.00 18.09
CA THR A 31 -33.03 -14.88 16.99
C THR A 31 -32.49 -14.39 15.65
N ASP A 32 -32.20 -15.31 14.73
CA ASP A 32 -31.68 -15.07 13.38
C ASP A 32 -30.37 -14.28 13.31
N ASN A 33 -29.62 -14.22 14.41
CA ASN A 33 -28.30 -13.62 14.41
C ASN A 33 -27.24 -14.67 14.02
N THR A 34 -26.38 -14.35 13.06
CA THR A 34 -25.21 -15.17 12.67
C THR A 34 -23.92 -14.71 13.34
N ILE A 35 -23.93 -13.55 14.01
CA ILE A 35 -22.73 -12.92 14.57
C ILE A 35 -22.31 -13.64 15.87
N ARG A 36 -21.06 -14.14 15.90
CA ARG A 36 -20.49 -14.84 17.08
C ARG A 36 -19.44 -14.01 17.82
N TYR A 37 -18.60 -13.28 17.09
CA TYR A 37 -17.49 -12.48 17.63
C TYR A 37 -17.27 -11.22 16.78
N ASN A 38 -16.56 -10.23 17.34
CA ASN A 38 -16.25 -8.99 16.62
C ASN A 38 -14.99 -9.21 15.76
N ALA A 39 -15.19 -9.49 14.48
CA ALA A 39 -14.12 -9.73 13.51
C ALA A 39 -13.17 -8.53 13.33
N LYS A 40 -13.61 -7.31 13.67
CA LYS A 40 -12.81 -6.08 13.54
C LYS A 40 -12.02 -5.72 14.81
N ARG A 41 -11.99 -6.60 15.82
CA ARG A 41 -11.11 -6.42 17.00
C ARG A 41 -9.65 -6.43 16.56
N ARG A 42 -8.83 -5.68 17.30
CA ARG A 42 -7.43 -5.45 16.98
C ARG A 42 -6.56 -5.57 18.22
N HIS A 43 -5.45 -6.30 18.11
CA HIS A 43 -4.39 -6.27 19.11
C HIS A 43 -3.32 -5.22 18.77
N TRP A 44 -2.86 -4.46 19.75
CA TRP A 44 -1.97 -3.31 19.52
C TRP A 44 -0.54 -3.67 19.09
N ARG A 45 -0.07 -4.87 19.44
CA ARG A 45 1.22 -5.36 18.97
C ARG A 45 1.17 -5.85 17.53
N ARG A 46 0.09 -6.55 17.14
CA ARG A 46 -0.05 -7.18 15.82
C ARG A 46 -0.41 -6.19 14.71
N THR A 47 -1.28 -5.21 14.95
CA THR A 47 -1.72 -4.27 13.90
C THR A 47 -1.72 -2.84 14.41
N LYS A 48 -1.07 -1.93 13.67
CA LYS A 48 -0.95 -0.50 14.03
C LYS A 48 -2.10 0.32 13.46
N LEU A 49 -2.40 1.46 14.10
CA LEU A 49 -3.55 2.32 13.75
C LEU A 49 -3.29 3.25 12.54
N GLY A 50 -2.06 3.31 12.03
CA GLY A 50 -1.72 4.14 10.87
C GLY A 50 -1.99 5.63 11.06
N LEU A 51 -1.90 6.14 12.31
CA LEU A 51 -2.13 7.55 12.63
C LEU A 51 -0.89 8.39 12.29
N ARG A 52 -0.43 8.33 11.03
CA ARG A 52 0.62 9.22 10.55
C ARG A 52 0.02 10.61 10.34
N SER A 53 0.65 11.59 10.96
CA SER A 53 0.61 12.96 10.46
C SER A 53 1.28 12.94 9.08
N SER A 54 0.69 13.59 8.08
CA SER A 54 1.14 13.63 6.68
C SER A 54 2.60 14.06 6.48
N TYR A 55 3.27 14.58 7.51
CA TYR A 55 4.62 15.12 7.44
C TYR A 55 5.77 14.11 7.32
N ARG A 56 5.55 12.79 7.50
CA ARG A 56 6.65 11.78 7.47
C ARG A 56 6.72 10.94 6.19
N LEU A 57 6.05 11.36 5.11
CA LEU A 57 6.18 10.74 3.78
C LEU A 57 6.96 11.62 2.79
N SER A 58 7.28 12.88 3.15
CA SER A 58 8.14 13.73 2.31
C SER A 58 9.64 13.45 2.46
N GLN A 59 10.12 12.99 3.62
CA GLN A 59 11.57 12.77 3.81
C GLN A 59 12.10 11.52 3.08
N HIS A 60 11.27 10.49 2.87
CA HIS A 60 11.72 9.29 2.14
C HIS A 60 11.75 9.51 0.61
N LEU A 61 10.92 10.43 0.10
CA LEU A 61 10.93 10.84 -1.30
C LEU A 61 11.99 11.89 -1.64
N GLN A 62 12.62 12.51 -0.63
CA GLN A 62 13.73 13.47 -0.83
C GLN A 62 15.12 12.81 -0.86
N VAL A 63 15.26 11.57 -0.38
CA VAL A 63 16.56 10.87 -0.39
C VAL A 63 16.94 10.36 -1.80
N GLN A 64 16.00 10.22 -2.73
CA GLN A 64 16.32 9.85 -4.12
C GLN A 64 16.82 11.01 -5.00
N LYS A 65 16.94 12.24 -4.47
CA LYS A 65 17.36 13.42 -5.23
C LYS A 65 18.68 14.04 -4.74
N ARG A 66 19.54 13.27 -4.08
CA ARG A 66 20.90 13.74 -3.72
C ARG A 66 22.04 13.04 -4.44
N ASP A 67 21.79 11.87 -5.02
CA ASP A 67 22.76 11.23 -5.90
C ASP A 67 22.22 11.32 -7.32
N GLY A 68 22.87 12.12 -8.15
CA GLY A 68 22.57 12.28 -9.58
C GLY A 68 22.84 11.02 -10.40
N LYS A 69 22.27 9.87 -10.00
CA LYS A 69 22.31 8.62 -10.75
C LYS A 69 20.90 8.28 -11.19
N LYS A 70 20.64 8.49 -12.50
CA LYS A 70 19.47 7.93 -13.17
C LYS A 70 19.60 6.40 -13.11
N HIS A 71 18.89 5.77 -12.19
CA HIS A 71 18.72 4.32 -12.22
C HIS A 71 17.66 3.99 -13.27
N HIS A 72 18.11 3.64 -14.47
CA HIS A 72 17.29 2.94 -15.44
C HIS A 72 17.00 1.54 -14.87
N ASN A 73 15.74 1.28 -14.51
CA ASN A 73 15.32 0.01 -13.97
C ASN A 73 15.51 -1.07 -15.05
N LEU A 74 16.31 -2.10 -14.79
CA LEU A 74 16.65 -3.18 -15.72
C LEU A 74 15.45 -4.06 -16.14
N ARG A 75 14.21 -3.64 -15.88
CA ARG A 75 12.98 -4.23 -16.43
C ARG A 75 12.43 -3.52 -17.67
N SER A 76 12.93 -2.34 -18.05
CA SER A 76 12.52 -1.69 -19.31
C SER A 76 13.23 -2.24 -20.54
N TYR A 77 14.41 -2.86 -20.38
CA TYR A 77 15.20 -3.33 -21.52
C TYR A 77 14.68 -4.63 -22.14
N LEU A 78 13.96 -5.47 -21.38
CA LEU A 78 13.40 -6.71 -21.94
C LEU A 78 12.21 -6.48 -22.89
N LEU A 79 11.46 -5.39 -22.71
CA LEU A 79 10.36 -5.01 -23.62
C LEU A 79 10.85 -4.23 -24.85
N ILE A 80 12.01 -3.57 -24.76
CA ILE A 80 12.59 -2.83 -25.89
C ILE A 80 13.43 -3.75 -26.79
N GLN A 81 14.08 -4.79 -26.25
CA GLN A 81 14.79 -5.80 -27.05
C GLN A 81 13.84 -6.53 -28.02
N ILE A 82 12.64 -6.92 -27.56
CA ILE A 82 11.67 -7.65 -28.38
C ILE A 82 11.14 -6.80 -29.55
N VAL A 83 10.94 -5.49 -29.35
CA VAL A 83 10.41 -4.62 -30.43
C VAL A 83 11.50 -4.27 -31.46
N SER A 84 12.77 -4.25 -31.05
CA SER A 84 13.90 -3.98 -31.96
C SER A 84 14.26 -5.18 -32.84
N ASP A 85 14.18 -6.40 -32.29
CA ASP A 85 14.49 -7.63 -33.02
C ASP A 85 13.44 -7.98 -34.09
N HIS A 86 12.19 -7.52 -33.92
CA HIS A 86 11.11 -7.72 -34.90
C HIS A 86 11.12 -6.73 -36.09
N MET A 87 11.96 -5.69 -36.07
CA MET A 87 12.06 -4.70 -37.16
C MET A 87 13.31 -4.85 -38.04
N THR A 88 14.21 -5.77 -37.70
CA THR A 88 15.44 -6.02 -38.48
C THR A 88 15.30 -7.21 -39.45
N THR A 89 14.18 -7.95 -39.39
CA THR A 89 13.91 -9.13 -40.25
C THR A 89 13.13 -8.84 -41.53
N LEU A 90 12.93 -7.55 -41.89
CA LEU A 90 12.22 -7.16 -43.12
C LEU A 90 13.13 -6.54 -44.21
N SER A 91 14.45 -6.44 -43.99
CA SER A 91 15.40 -5.89 -44.97
C SER A 91 16.21 -6.94 -45.75
N ALA A 92 15.97 -8.24 -45.53
CA ALA A 92 16.69 -9.33 -46.20
C ALA A 92 15.74 -10.26 -46.98
N LEU A 93 15.11 -9.75 -48.04
CA LEU A 93 14.52 -10.57 -49.10
C LEU A 93 15.31 -10.35 -50.40
N PRO A 94 15.78 -11.41 -51.08
CA PRO A 94 16.55 -11.28 -52.31
C PRO A 94 15.68 -10.73 -53.44
N LYS A 95 16.19 -9.73 -54.17
CA LYS A 95 15.57 -9.19 -55.38
C LYS A 95 15.38 -10.31 -56.41
N ARG A 96 14.13 -10.62 -56.74
CA ARG A 96 13.78 -11.52 -57.84
C ARG A 96 13.92 -10.78 -59.17
N LYS A 97 14.77 -11.33 -60.05
CA LYS A 97 14.98 -10.88 -61.44
C LYS A 97 13.66 -10.83 -62.21
N GLN A 98 13.45 -9.75 -62.96
CA GLN A 98 12.86 -9.78 -64.29
C GLN A 98 13.96 -9.40 -65.27
#